data_AF-A3E3Q5-F1
#
_entry.id   AF-A3E3Q5-F1
#
_cell.length_a   1.000
_cell.length_b   1.000
_cell.length_c   1.000
_cell.angle_alpha   90.00
_cell.angle_beta   90.00
_cell.angle_gamma   90.00
#
_symmetry.space_group_name_H-M   'P 1'
#
loop_
_entity.id
_entity.type
_entity.pdbx_description
1 polymer ?
#
loop_
_entity_poly.entity_id
_entity_poly.type
_entity_poly.pdbx_seq_one_letter_code
_entity_poly.pdbx_strand_id
1 'polypeptide(L)'
;MSFFGTDGAEKKASKVLSQQPTLDSTKPVERQAKSLTAFFAQEDDLTFKESSVKNISDRGRTRVIDALVEALGVAAAAGEADARRKQRAAAAASESAPAVSAAPQSPPWVLEEVKTLLRSLLHIRTRGRAADILSAANPLTQLAALPIDSNVLKRTKVALELNNDFWKKSDVPEIKNMVAVLVREWKNMFRNEKGAAAARKPRVFSARVLRNAATDLEESVHSKSPRVAQYQELIKAVIERLGQAPEQGLRFLDGAETSLALVTRAHNFCQAQLNASRVKRQKVS
;
A
#
# COMPACT_ATOMS: atom_id res chain seq x y z
N MET A 1 -15.58 23.00 -21.62
CA MET A 1 -14.73 21.92 -22.17
C MET A 1 -15.06 20.64 -21.41
N SER A 2 -16.02 19.88 -21.93
CA SER A 2 -16.49 18.62 -21.35
C SER A 2 -15.98 17.49 -22.22
N PHE A 3 -15.17 16.60 -21.65
CA PHE A 3 -14.58 15.45 -22.32
C PHE A 3 -15.05 14.19 -21.60
N PHE A 4 -16.27 13.75 -21.90
CA PHE A 4 -16.76 12.39 -21.63
C PHE A 4 -17.76 12.06 -22.74
N GLY A 5 -17.26 11.36 -23.76
CA GLY A 5 -18.05 10.77 -24.82
C GLY A 5 -17.80 9.27 -24.82
N THR A 6 -18.88 8.51 -25.05
CA THR A 6 -18.96 7.07 -25.33
C THR A 6 -18.95 6.09 -24.15
N ASP A 7 -19.98 6.20 -23.31
CA ASP A 7 -20.70 5.00 -22.87
C ASP A 7 -21.63 4.56 -24.02
N GLY A 8 -21.42 3.36 -24.55
CA GLY A 8 -22.38 2.73 -25.45
C GLY A 8 -21.75 2.00 -26.62
N ALA A 9 -21.32 0.74 -26.40
CA ALA A 9 -21.56 -0.41 -27.30
C ALA A 9 -20.58 -1.58 -27.07
N GLU A 10 -20.52 -2.19 -25.89
CA GLU A 10 -19.89 -3.53 -25.76
C GLU A 10 -20.72 -4.47 -24.88
N LYS A 11 -21.97 -4.70 -25.32
CA LYS A 11 -22.81 -5.83 -24.89
C LYS A 11 -22.88 -6.90 -26.00
N LYS A 12 -21.74 -7.35 -26.54
CA LYS A 12 -21.71 -8.50 -27.47
C LYS A 12 -20.35 -9.23 -27.44
N ALA A 13 -20.06 -9.96 -26.37
CA ALA A 13 -19.19 -11.15 -26.40
C ALA A 13 -19.09 -11.79 -25.02
N SER A 14 -20.21 -12.29 -24.51
CA SER A 14 -20.20 -13.31 -23.47
C SER A 14 -21.14 -14.41 -23.95
N LYS A 15 -20.75 -15.04 -25.07
CA LYS A 15 -21.38 -16.26 -25.54
C LYS A 15 -20.89 -17.36 -24.60
N VAL A 16 -21.62 -17.50 -23.49
CA VAL A 16 -21.47 -18.59 -22.53
C VAL A 16 -21.53 -19.89 -23.32
N LEU A 17 -20.54 -20.77 -23.11
CA LEU A 17 -20.37 -22.11 -23.69
C LEU A 17 -21.50 -23.11 -23.30
N SER A 18 -22.71 -22.64 -23.01
CA SER A 18 -23.83 -23.47 -22.56
C SER A 18 -25.18 -23.08 -23.19
N GLN A 19 -25.19 -22.66 -24.45
CA GLN A 19 -26.45 -22.58 -25.21
C GLN A 19 -26.62 -23.89 -25.97
N GLN A 20 -27.13 -24.92 -25.30
CA GLN A 20 -27.88 -25.94 -26.03
C GLN A 20 -29.07 -25.24 -26.70
N PRO A 21 -29.27 -25.37 -28.02
CA PRO A 21 -30.46 -24.84 -28.66
C PRO A 21 -31.67 -25.55 -28.07
N THR A 22 -32.44 -24.85 -27.23
CA THR A 22 -33.73 -25.36 -26.74
C THR A 22 -34.68 -25.42 -27.93
N LEU A 23 -34.91 -26.63 -28.43
CA LEU A 23 -35.90 -26.92 -29.46
C LEU A 23 -37.28 -26.82 -28.83
N ASP A 24 -37.82 -25.61 -28.85
CA ASP A 24 -39.16 -25.32 -28.39
C ASP A 24 -40.14 -25.54 -29.55
N SER A 25 -41.07 -26.49 -29.41
CA SER A 25 -42.06 -26.89 -30.41
C SER A 25 -43.07 -25.79 -30.76
N THR A 26 -43.04 -24.66 -30.06
CA THR A 26 -43.88 -23.48 -30.37
C THR A 26 -43.41 -22.69 -31.58
N LYS A 27 -42.22 -22.98 -32.12
CA LYS A 27 -41.64 -22.25 -33.26
C LYS A 27 -41.77 -23.04 -34.57
N PRO A 28 -42.03 -22.36 -35.71
CA PRO A 28 -42.10 -23.02 -37.01
C PRO A 28 -40.77 -23.69 -37.37
N VAL A 29 -40.86 -24.91 -37.93
CA VAL A 29 -39.73 -25.82 -38.21
C VAL A 29 -38.61 -25.16 -39.02
N GLU A 30 -38.96 -24.29 -39.97
CA GLU A 30 -37.98 -23.55 -40.78
C GLU A 30 -37.07 -22.63 -39.95
N ARG A 31 -37.59 -22.03 -38.88
CA ARG A 31 -36.79 -21.18 -37.98
C ARG A 31 -35.91 -22.03 -37.06
N GLN A 32 -36.36 -23.21 -36.65
CA GLN A 32 -35.54 -24.15 -35.91
C GLN A 32 -34.39 -24.68 -36.77
N ALA A 33 -34.69 -25.06 -38.02
CA ALA A 33 -33.69 -25.51 -39.00
C ALA A 33 -32.62 -24.43 -39.24
N LYS A 34 -33.02 -23.17 -39.53
CA LYS A 34 -32.07 -22.05 -39.68
C LYS A 34 -31.21 -21.80 -38.45
N SER A 35 -31.77 -21.96 -37.25
CA SER A 35 -31.03 -21.77 -36.00
C SER A 35 -29.99 -22.88 -35.78
N LEU A 36 -30.33 -24.12 -36.12
CA LEU A 36 -29.39 -25.25 -36.09
C LEU A 36 -28.30 -25.09 -37.15
N THR A 37 -28.64 -24.71 -38.38
CA THR A 37 -27.64 -24.50 -39.44
C THR A 37 -26.68 -23.37 -39.08
N ALA A 38 -27.17 -22.27 -38.49
CA ALA A 38 -26.32 -21.18 -38.02
C ALA A 38 -25.43 -21.58 -36.84
N PHE A 39 -25.87 -22.52 -36.00
CA PHE A 39 -25.08 -23.07 -34.90
C PHE A 39 -23.97 -24.00 -35.42
N PHE A 40 -24.29 -24.91 -36.35
CA PHE A 40 -23.31 -25.83 -36.95
C PHE A 40 -22.36 -25.15 -37.95
N ALA A 41 -22.76 -24.01 -38.53
CA ALA A 41 -21.90 -23.19 -39.39
C ALA A 41 -20.96 -22.27 -38.60
N GLN A 42 -21.13 -22.15 -37.28
CA GLN A 42 -20.05 -21.66 -36.43
C GLN A 42 -19.06 -22.80 -36.25
N GLU A 43 -18.08 -22.89 -37.15
CA GLU A 43 -16.87 -23.64 -36.87
C GLU A 43 -16.29 -23.08 -35.56
N ASP A 44 -16.22 -23.91 -34.53
CA ASP A 44 -15.49 -23.56 -33.30
C ASP A 44 -14.06 -23.27 -33.73
N ASP A 45 -13.71 -21.99 -33.74
CA ASP A 45 -12.36 -21.52 -34.01
C ASP A 45 -11.46 -21.97 -32.85
N LEU A 46 -10.99 -23.22 -32.95
CA LEU A 46 -10.07 -23.87 -32.02
C LEU A 46 -8.63 -23.34 -32.17
N THR A 47 -8.40 -22.30 -32.98
CA THR A 47 -7.10 -21.65 -33.05
C THR A 47 -6.82 -20.95 -31.72
N PHE A 48 -5.65 -21.23 -31.16
CA PHE A 48 -5.21 -20.64 -29.90
C PHE A 48 -5.05 -19.12 -30.07
N LYS A 49 -6.05 -18.35 -29.65
CA LYS A 49 -5.97 -16.89 -29.59
C LYS A 49 -5.27 -16.49 -28.30
N GLU A 50 -4.03 -16.03 -28.42
CA GLU A 50 -3.23 -15.50 -27.31
C GLU A 50 -3.96 -14.39 -26.52
N SER A 51 -4.83 -13.62 -27.19
CA SER A 51 -5.71 -12.62 -26.58
C SER A 51 -6.70 -13.22 -25.56
N SER A 52 -7.13 -14.47 -25.75
CA SER A 52 -8.03 -15.17 -24.81
C SER A 52 -7.33 -15.51 -23.50
N VAL A 53 -6.06 -15.94 -23.55
CA VAL A 53 -5.26 -16.28 -22.36
C VAL A 53 -4.93 -15.03 -21.54
N LYS A 54 -4.59 -13.93 -22.21
CA LYS A 54 -4.35 -12.63 -21.56
C LYS A 54 -5.59 -12.11 -20.83
N ASN A 55 -6.77 -12.21 -21.45
CA ASN A 55 -8.03 -11.77 -20.86
C ASN A 55 -8.44 -12.58 -19.61
N ILE A 56 -8.13 -13.89 -19.56
CA ILE A 56 -8.42 -14.73 -18.38
C ILE A 56 -7.49 -14.37 -17.21
N SER A 57 -6.20 -14.12 -17.49
CA SER A 57 -5.22 -13.70 -16.50
C SER A 57 -5.56 -12.33 -15.88
N ASP A 58 -5.90 -11.34 -16.71
CA ASP A 58 -6.20 -9.98 -16.26
C ASP A 58 -7.50 -9.92 -15.44
N ARG A 59 -8.49 -10.73 -15.81
CA ARG A 59 -9.75 -10.84 -15.05
C ARG A 59 -9.55 -11.49 -13.68
N GLY A 60 -8.66 -12.48 -13.59
CA GLY A 60 -8.26 -13.10 -12.33
C GLY A 60 -7.55 -12.11 -11.40
N ARG A 61 -6.57 -11.38 -11.94
CA ARG A 61 -5.81 -10.37 -11.19
C ARG A 61 -6.69 -9.21 -10.70
N THR A 62 -7.63 -8.76 -11.52
CA THR A 62 -8.58 -7.70 -11.14
C THR A 62 -9.44 -8.13 -9.94
N ARG A 63 -9.97 -9.36 -9.94
CA ARG A 63 -10.75 -9.90 -8.81
C ARG A 63 -9.93 -9.98 -7.52
N VAL A 64 -8.66 -10.36 -7.62
CA VAL A 64 -7.74 -10.39 -6.48
C VAL A 64 -7.51 -8.99 -5.92
N ILE A 65 -7.27 -8.01 -6.80
CA ILE A 65 -7.10 -6.61 -6.39
C ILE A 65 -8.36 -6.10 -5.71
N ASP A 66 -9.55 -6.35 -6.27
CA ASP A 66 -10.81 -5.89 -5.68
C ASP A 66 -11.04 -6.53 -4.29
N ALA A 67 -10.73 -7.82 -4.12
CA ALA A 67 -10.79 -8.50 -2.82
C ALA A 67 -9.78 -7.93 -1.80
N LEU A 68 -8.57 -7.58 -2.24
CA LEU A 68 -7.57 -6.90 -1.40
C LEU A 68 -8.01 -5.48 -1.03
N VAL A 69 -8.65 -4.74 -1.95
CA VAL A 69 -9.21 -3.41 -1.66
C VAL A 69 -10.28 -3.51 -0.57
N GLU A 70 -11.18 -4.48 -0.68
CA GLU A 70 -12.22 -4.74 0.33
C GLU A 70 -11.59 -5.07 1.69
N ALA A 71 -10.64 -6.02 1.72
CA ALA A 71 -9.95 -6.41 2.94
C ALA A 71 -9.19 -5.24 3.59
N LEU A 72 -8.50 -4.41 2.80
CA LEU A 72 -7.82 -3.21 3.29
C LEU A 72 -8.79 -2.17 3.82
N GLY A 73 -9.93 -1.97 3.15
CA GLY A 73 -10.98 -1.06 3.61
C GLY A 73 -11.56 -1.48 4.97
N VAL A 74 -11.86 -2.77 5.13
CA VAL A 74 -12.34 -3.36 6.39
C VAL A 74 -11.29 -3.25 7.49
N ALA A 75 -10.03 -3.63 7.20
CA ALA A 75 -8.93 -3.54 8.15
C ALA A 75 -8.66 -2.10 8.59
N ALA A 76 -8.72 -1.14 7.67
CA ALA A 76 -8.58 0.28 8.00
C ALA A 76 -9.68 0.74 8.95
N ALA A 77 -10.95 0.47 8.62
CA ALA A 77 -12.08 0.86 9.46
C ALA A 77 -12.02 0.23 10.86
N ALA A 78 -11.69 -1.06 10.95
CA ALA A 78 -11.54 -1.77 12.22
C ALA A 78 -10.36 -1.24 13.04
N GLY A 79 -9.21 -1.03 12.41
CA GLY A 79 -8.00 -0.53 13.07
C GLY A 79 -8.20 0.88 13.62
N GLU A 80 -8.96 1.74 12.94
CA GLU A 80 -9.29 3.08 13.43
C GLU A 80 -10.20 3.02 14.65
N ALA A 81 -11.20 2.13 14.64
CA ALA A 81 -12.09 1.92 15.77
C ALA A 81 -11.31 1.44 17.00
N ASP A 82 -10.38 0.50 16.83
CA ASP A 82 -9.53 -0.01 17.91
C ASP A 82 -8.56 1.05 18.44
N ALA A 83 -7.94 1.83 17.55
CA ALA A 83 -7.06 2.94 17.94
C ALA A 83 -7.83 3.96 18.80
N ARG A 84 -9.06 4.31 18.41
CA ARG A 84 -9.94 5.21 19.17
C ARG A 84 -10.34 4.62 20.52
N ARG A 85 -10.67 3.33 20.57
CA ARG A 85 -11.01 2.65 21.82
C ARG A 85 -9.84 2.68 22.80
N LYS A 86 -8.61 2.41 22.33
CA LYS A 86 -7.38 2.49 23.14
C LYS A 86 -7.12 3.91 23.62
N GLN A 87 -7.31 4.92 22.77
CA GLN A 87 -7.16 6.33 23.17
C GLN A 87 -8.18 6.74 24.24
N ARG A 88 -9.45 6.34 24.11
CA ARG A 88 -10.48 6.62 25.12
C ARG A 88 -10.20 5.92 26.44
N ALA A 89 -9.76 4.66 26.40
CA ALA A 89 -9.37 3.92 27.59
C ALA A 89 -8.17 4.57 28.30
N ALA A 90 -7.17 5.05 27.54
CA ALA A 90 -6.03 5.77 28.09
C ALA A 90 -6.42 7.14 28.66
N ALA A 91 -7.34 7.87 28.01
CA ALA A 91 -7.84 9.14 28.52
C ALA A 91 -8.65 8.96 29.82
N ALA A 92 -9.52 7.95 29.90
CA ALA A 92 -10.28 7.63 31.11
C ALA A 92 -9.38 7.15 32.27
N ALA A 93 -8.30 6.43 31.98
CA ALA A 93 -7.30 6.05 32.99
C ALA A 93 -6.46 7.25 33.47
N SER A 94 -6.39 8.32 32.68
CA SER A 94 -5.58 9.51 32.97
C SER A 94 -6.37 10.66 33.61
N GLU A 95 -7.65 10.48 33.91
CA GLU A 95 -8.55 11.49 34.50
C GLU A 95 -8.30 11.73 36.01
N SER A 96 -7.25 11.11 36.57
CA SER A 96 -6.73 11.37 37.92
C SER A 96 -5.33 12.04 37.93
N ALA A 97 -4.81 12.45 36.77
CA ALA A 97 -3.57 13.22 36.66
C ALA A 97 -3.87 14.71 36.37
N PRO A 98 -3.22 15.66 37.06
CA PRO A 98 -3.39 17.08 36.78
C PRO A 98 -2.99 17.39 35.33
N ALA A 99 -3.75 18.27 34.68
CA ALA A 99 -3.64 18.68 33.29
C ALA A 99 -2.17 18.82 32.84
N VAL A 100 -1.72 17.88 32.01
CA VAL A 100 -0.38 17.93 31.41
C VAL A 100 -0.40 19.01 30.33
N SER A 101 0.06 20.18 30.77
CA SER A 101 1.02 21.08 30.13
C SER A 101 1.27 20.83 28.63
N ALA A 102 1.14 21.91 27.86
CA ALA A 102 1.56 22.03 26.48
C ALA A 102 2.84 21.22 26.17
N ALA A 103 2.84 20.50 25.05
CA ALA A 103 3.98 19.73 24.56
C ALA A 103 5.29 20.52 24.75
N PRO A 104 6.37 19.88 25.26
CA PRO A 104 7.62 20.56 25.54
C PRO A 104 8.10 21.24 24.26
N GLN A 105 8.01 22.58 24.24
CA GLN A 105 8.49 23.37 23.13
C GLN A 105 10.01 23.18 23.08
N SER A 106 10.53 22.83 21.90
CA SER A 106 11.98 22.71 21.75
C SER A 106 12.66 23.99 22.21
N PRO A 107 13.78 23.90 22.96
CA PRO A 107 14.49 25.08 23.41
C PRO A 107 14.85 26.01 22.24
N PRO A 108 14.82 27.34 22.43
CA PRO A 108 15.06 28.29 21.34
C PRO A 108 16.46 28.14 20.71
N TRP A 109 17.45 27.63 21.45
CA TRP A 109 18.80 27.37 20.92
C TRP A 109 18.81 26.32 19.80
N VAL A 110 17.88 25.36 19.81
CA VAL A 110 17.78 24.33 18.77
C VAL A 110 17.48 24.96 17.41
N LEU A 111 16.65 26.02 17.37
CA LEU A 111 16.34 26.73 16.12
C LEU A 111 17.58 27.36 15.49
N GLU A 112 18.42 28.01 16.31
CA GLU A 112 19.64 28.67 15.82
C GLU A 112 20.70 27.66 15.40
N GLU A 113 20.83 26.56 16.13
CA GLU A 113 21.73 25.46 15.76
C GLU A 113 21.33 24.85 14.42
N VAL A 114 20.04 24.52 14.23
CA VAL A 114 19.53 23.99 12.96
C VAL A 114 19.77 24.97 11.81
N LYS A 115 19.59 26.29 12.00
CA LYS A 115 19.90 27.29 10.98
C LYS A 115 21.38 27.34 10.63
N THR A 116 22.26 27.12 11.59
CA THR A 116 23.72 27.11 11.38
C THR A 116 24.15 25.88 10.58
N LEU A 117 23.65 24.70 10.95
CA LEU A 117 23.87 23.46 10.20
C LEU A 117 23.30 23.53 8.78
N LEU A 118 22.11 24.13 8.64
CA LEU A 118 21.49 24.31 7.33
C LEU A 118 22.29 25.26 6.43
N ARG A 119 22.89 26.33 6.99
CA ARG A 119 23.80 27.20 6.23
C ARG A 119 25.04 26.45 5.74
N SER A 120 25.62 25.57 6.57
CA SER A 120 26.74 24.72 6.17
C SER A 120 26.35 23.78 5.01
N LEU A 121 25.21 23.10 5.13
CA LEU A 121 24.70 22.21 4.08
C LEU A 121 24.37 22.94 2.78
N LEU A 122 23.76 24.13 2.86
CA LEU A 122 23.51 24.98 1.69
C LEU A 122 24.81 25.36 1.00
N HIS A 123 25.84 25.72 1.75
CA HIS A 123 27.14 26.08 1.21
C HIS A 123 27.84 24.92 0.49
N ILE A 124 27.69 23.70 1.03
CA ILE A 124 28.17 22.48 0.35
C ILE A 124 27.42 22.27 -0.96
N ARG A 125 26.09 22.41 -0.93
CA ARG A 125 25.25 22.26 -2.14
C ARG A 125 25.58 23.30 -3.22
N THR A 126 25.77 24.57 -2.85
CA THR A 126 26.04 25.64 -3.83
C THR A 126 27.43 25.51 -4.46
N ARG A 127 28.41 24.97 -3.72
CA ARG A 127 29.77 24.72 -4.26
C ARG A 127 29.84 23.49 -5.17
N GLY A 128 29.03 22.46 -4.91
CA GLY A 128 28.82 21.34 -5.83
C GLY A 128 30.05 20.46 -6.10
N ARG A 129 31.10 20.50 -5.26
CA ARG A 129 32.29 19.65 -5.43
C ARG A 129 32.10 18.32 -4.69
N ALA A 130 32.43 17.20 -5.32
CA ALA A 130 32.32 15.88 -4.71
C ALA A 130 33.10 15.74 -3.37
N ALA A 131 34.28 16.37 -3.28
CA ALA A 131 35.07 16.40 -2.05
C ALA A 131 34.35 17.12 -0.88
N ASP A 132 33.51 18.11 -1.18
CA ASP A 132 32.75 18.86 -0.18
C ASP A 132 31.52 18.07 0.30
N ILE A 133 31.03 17.09 -0.47
CA ILE A 133 29.85 16.27 -0.12
C ILE A 133 30.14 15.40 1.11
N LEU A 134 31.36 14.86 1.24
CA LEU A 134 31.75 14.09 2.43
C LEU A 134 31.72 14.95 3.71
N SER A 135 32.02 16.25 3.59
CA SER A 135 31.92 17.21 4.69
C SER A 135 30.48 17.43 5.17
N ALA A 136 29.47 16.97 4.42
CA ALA A 136 28.07 17.02 4.85
C ALA A 136 27.73 15.96 5.92
N ALA A 137 28.56 14.92 6.10
CA ALA A 137 28.32 13.87 7.08
C ALA A 137 28.21 14.43 8.51
N ASN A 138 29.09 15.35 8.87
CA ASN A 138 29.12 15.93 10.23
C ASN A 138 27.86 16.78 10.52
N PRO A 139 27.48 17.78 9.68
CA PRO A 139 26.22 18.50 9.87
C PRO A 139 24.97 17.61 9.88
N LEU A 140 24.92 16.56 9.05
CA LEU A 140 23.79 15.62 9.03
C LEU A 140 23.71 14.78 10.30
N THR A 141 24.86 14.35 10.84
CA THR A 141 24.92 13.62 12.11
C THR A 141 24.48 14.50 13.27
N GLN A 142 24.91 15.76 13.29
CA GLN A 142 24.48 16.73 14.29
C GLN A 142 22.97 17.02 14.19
N LEU A 143 22.43 17.19 12.97
CA LEU A 143 20.99 17.34 12.76
C LEU A 143 20.19 16.13 13.27
N ALA A 144 20.72 14.92 13.15
CA ALA A 144 20.08 13.71 13.66
C ALA A 144 20.05 13.64 15.21
N ALA A 145 21.06 14.21 15.86
CA ALA A 145 21.17 14.22 17.32
C ALA A 145 20.32 15.31 17.99
N LEU A 146 19.91 16.35 17.25
CA LEU A 146 19.14 17.45 17.81
C LEU A 146 17.68 17.05 18.09
N PRO A 147 17.08 17.50 19.21
CA PRO A 147 15.67 17.26 19.52
C PRO A 147 14.79 18.20 18.67
N ILE A 148 14.66 17.88 17.39
CA ILE A 148 13.90 18.69 16.42
C ILE A 148 12.41 18.33 16.51
N ASP A 149 11.56 19.30 16.86
CA ASP A 149 10.10 19.15 16.81
C ASP A 149 9.48 19.65 15.48
N SER A 150 8.16 19.47 15.34
CA SER A 150 7.41 19.90 14.16
C SER A 150 7.44 21.42 13.92
N ASN A 151 7.53 22.22 14.99
CA ASN A 151 7.57 23.68 14.90
C ASN A 151 8.94 24.14 14.37
N VAL A 152 10.02 23.55 14.86
CA VAL A 152 11.39 23.74 14.36
C VAL A 152 11.47 23.40 12.88
N LEU A 153 10.91 22.25 12.47
CA LEU A 153 10.89 21.85 11.05
C LEU A 153 10.13 22.86 10.18
N LYS A 154 8.95 23.33 10.62
CA LYS A 154 8.14 24.32 9.88
C LYS A 154 8.87 25.65 9.72
N ARG A 155 9.53 26.12 10.79
CA ARG A 155 10.23 27.42 10.80
C ARG A 155 11.52 27.40 9.99
N THR A 156 12.30 26.34 10.12
CA THR A 156 13.63 26.24 9.48
C THR A 156 13.57 25.73 8.05
N LYS A 157 12.50 25.02 7.68
CA LYS A 157 12.35 24.35 6.38
C LYS A 157 13.50 23.38 6.05
N VAL A 158 14.19 22.86 7.07
CA VAL A 158 15.32 21.91 6.90
C VAL A 158 14.92 20.64 6.14
N ALA A 159 13.71 20.13 6.39
CA ALA A 159 13.18 18.97 5.68
C ALA A 159 12.99 19.23 4.17
N LEU A 160 12.67 20.46 3.79
CA LEU A 160 12.51 20.84 2.38
C LEU A 160 13.86 20.87 1.68
N GLU A 161 14.87 21.45 2.34
CA GLU A 161 16.23 21.52 1.83
C GLU A 161 16.86 20.13 1.65
N LEU A 162 16.71 19.25 2.64
CA LEU A 162 17.21 17.86 2.54
C LEU A 162 16.44 17.03 1.49
N ASN A 163 15.19 17.39 1.18
CA ASN A 163 14.41 16.72 0.14
C ASN A 163 14.69 17.28 -1.27
N ASN A 164 15.69 18.15 -1.43
CA ASN A 164 16.16 18.62 -2.74
C ASN A 164 16.81 17.48 -3.54
N ASP A 165 16.73 17.56 -4.87
CA ASP A 165 17.26 16.54 -5.77
C ASP A 165 18.77 16.41 -5.71
N PHE A 166 19.49 17.47 -5.32
CA PHE A 166 20.93 17.42 -5.09
C PHE A 166 21.32 16.28 -4.14
N TRP A 167 20.66 16.19 -2.98
CA TRP A 167 20.96 15.16 -1.98
C TRP A 167 20.49 13.77 -2.41
N LYS A 168 19.37 13.68 -3.15
CA LYS A 168 18.85 12.40 -3.66
C LYS A 168 19.75 11.78 -4.73
N LYS A 169 20.38 12.65 -5.54
CA LYS A 169 21.29 12.27 -6.64
C LYS A 169 22.76 12.29 -6.21
N SER A 170 23.05 12.43 -4.92
CA SER A 170 24.41 12.35 -4.40
C SER A 170 25.05 11.01 -4.78
N ASP A 171 26.27 11.07 -5.31
CA ASP A 171 27.09 9.90 -5.64
C ASP A 171 27.63 9.19 -4.39
N VAL A 172 27.55 9.85 -3.23
CA VAL A 172 27.97 9.28 -1.94
C VAL A 172 26.78 8.59 -1.28
N PRO A 173 26.76 7.23 -1.22
CA PRO A 173 25.60 6.46 -0.76
C PRO A 173 25.30 6.66 0.72
N GLU A 174 26.33 6.89 1.54
CA GLU A 174 26.19 7.13 2.98
C GLU A 174 25.39 8.40 3.28
N ILE A 175 25.77 9.51 2.64
CA ILE A 175 25.07 10.80 2.75
C ILE A 175 23.62 10.66 2.25
N LYS A 176 23.42 10.00 1.12
CA LYS A 176 22.10 9.75 0.54
C LYS A 176 21.20 8.97 1.52
N ASN A 177 21.75 7.94 2.17
CA ASN A 177 21.02 7.15 3.16
C ASN A 177 20.69 7.97 4.41
N MET A 178 21.65 8.74 4.96
CA MET A 178 21.41 9.61 6.11
C MET A 178 20.29 10.62 5.84
N VAL A 179 20.34 11.28 4.68
CA VAL A 179 19.30 12.24 4.26
C VAL A 179 17.94 11.54 4.11
N ALA A 180 17.91 10.36 3.49
CA ALA A 180 16.67 9.61 3.32
C ALA A 180 16.03 9.18 4.66
N VAL A 181 16.86 8.79 5.64
CA VAL A 181 16.42 8.44 7.00
C VAL A 181 15.81 9.67 7.69
N LEU A 182 16.54 10.78 7.75
CA LEU A 182 16.06 12.02 8.39
C LEU A 182 14.77 12.53 7.76
N VAL A 183 14.71 12.60 6.43
CA VAL A 183 13.50 13.05 5.71
C VAL A 183 12.32 12.12 6.00
N ARG A 184 12.55 10.81 6.12
CA ARG A 184 11.48 9.84 6.46
C ARG A 184 10.99 10.04 7.88
N GLU A 185 11.89 10.18 8.85
CA GLU A 185 11.55 10.42 10.26
C GLU A 185 10.75 11.72 10.43
N TRP A 186 11.20 12.81 9.81
CA TRP A 186 10.50 14.09 9.87
C TRP A 186 9.15 14.07 9.14
N LYS A 187 9.05 13.36 8.00
CA LYS A 187 7.75 13.13 7.35
C LYS A 187 6.79 12.38 8.26
N ASN A 188 7.28 11.36 8.98
CA ASN A 188 6.48 10.64 9.96
C ASN A 188 6.05 11.57 11.10
N MET A 189 6.93 12.44 11.59
CA MET A 189 6.60 13.45 12.61
C MET A 189 5.47 14.39 12.14
N PHE A 190 5.53 14.89 10.90
CA PHE A 190 4.46 15.71 10.32
C PHE A 190 3.15 14.94 10.12
N ARG A 191 3.22 13.67 9.72
CA ARG A 191 2.05 12.78 9.59
C ARG A 191 1.42 12.50 10.96
N ASN A 192 2.23 12.34 11.99
CA ASN A 192 1.77 12.12 13.37
C ASN A 192 1.17 13.38 13.96
N GLU A 193 1.74 14.57 13.72
CA GLU A 193 1.17 15.85 14.17
C GLU A 193 -0.16 16.15 13.46
N LYS A 194 -0.22 15.98 12.12
CA LYS A 194 -1.48 16.07 11.38
C LYS A 194 -2.44 14.97 11.80
N GLY A 195 -1.95 13.78 12.13
CA GLY A 195 -2.71 12.65 12.62
C GLY A 195 -3.32 12.88 14.00
N ALA A 196 -2.61 13.56 14.89
CA ALA A 196 -3.10 13.95 16.21
C ALA A 196 -4.18 15.04 16.10
N ALA A 197 -3.99 16.03 15.20
CA ALA A 197 -5.03 17.01 14.88
C ALA A 197 -6.23 16.38 14.13
N ALA A 198 -5.97 15.38 13.28
CA ALA A 198 -6.97 14.63 12.54
C ALA A 198 -7.60 13.49 13.35
N ALA A 199 -7.11 13.16 14.56
CA ALA A 199 -7.68 12.12 15.42
C ALA A 199 -9.16 12.36 15.77
N ARG A 200 -9.63 13.60 15.56
CA ARG A 200 -11.05 13.99 15.67
C ARG A 200 -11.93 13.49 14.51
N LYS A 201 -11.39 13.12 13.35
CA LYS A 201 -12.15 12.61 12.19
C LYS A 201 -11.63 11.23 11.75
N PRO A 202 -12.50 10.30 11.34
CA PRO A 202 -12.05 9.00 10.82
C PRO A 202 -11.24 9.25 9.55
N ARG A 203 -10.05 8.65 9.39
CA ARG A 203 -9.30 8.75 8.14
C ARG A 203 -10.01 7.89 7.11
N VAL A 204 -10.68 8.56 6.21
CA VAL A 204 -11.25 7.91 5.03
C VAL A 204 -10.13 7.82 3.98
N PHE A 205 -9.62 6.61 3.77
CA PHE A 205 -8.72 6.34 2.66
C PHE A 205 -9.51 6.42 1.34
N SER A 206 -8.98 7.14 0.35
CA SER A 206 -9.65 7.22 -0.95
C SER A 206 -9.57 5.87 -1.67
N ALA A 207 -10.57 5.58 -2.50
CA ALA A 207 -10.60 4.35 -3.30
C ALA A 207 -9.32 4.18 -4.14
N ARG A 208 -8.74 5.28 -4.63
CA ARG A 208 -7.46 5.28 -5.36
C ARG A 208 -6.28 4.82 -4.49
N VAL A 209 -6.21 5.28 -3.24
CA VAL A 209 -5.15 4.88 -2.31
C VAL A 209 -5.25 3.39 -2.00
N LEU A 210 -6.46 2.90 -1.70
CA LEU A 210 -6.70 1.48 -1.44
C LEU A 210 -6.36 0.61 -2.66
N ARG A 211 -6.75 1.05 -3.86
CA ARG A 211 -6.47 0.31 -5.11
C ARG A 211 -4.97 0.23 -5.40
N ASN A 212 -4.23 1.33 -5.25
CA ASN A 212 -2.78 1.32 -5.41
C ASN A 212 -2.10 0.39 -4.40
N ALA A 213 -2.50 0.49 -3.12
CA ALA A 213 -1.95 -0.35 -2.06
C ALA A 213 -2.27 -1.85 -2.29
N ALA A 214 -3.46 -2.17 -2.80
CA ALA A 214 -3.84 -3.52 -3.20
C ALA A 214 -2.99 -4.04 -4.37
N THR A 215 -2.72 -3.20 -5.38
CA THR A 215 -1.80 -3.55 -6.48
C THR A 215 -0.40 -3.84 -5.95
N ASP A 216 0.15 -2.99 -5.07
CA ASP A 216 1.49 -3.19 -4.49
C ASP A 216 1.59 -4.50 -3.68
N LEU A 217 0.53 -4.86 -2.95
CA LEU A 217 0.44 -6.14 -2.25
C LEU A 217 0.38 -7.31 -3.22
N GLU A 218 -0.46 -7.22 -4.25
CA GLU A 218 -0.62 -8.25 -5.26
C GLU A 218 0.70 -8.52 -5.99
N GLU A 219 1.42 -7.48 -6.40
CA GLU A 219 2.73 -7.60 -7.04
C GLU A 219 3.75 -8.26 -6.12
N SER A 220 3.74 -7.90 -4.84
CA SER A 220 4.61 -8.51 -3.83
C SER A 220 4.30 -10.00 -3.61
N VAL A 221 3.02 -10.37 -3.64
CA VAL A 221 2.58 -11.77 -3.54
C VAL A 221 2.99 -12.56 -4.78
N HIS A 222 2.76 -12.00 -5.98
CA HIS A 222 3.16 -12.62 -7.24
C HIS A 222 4.68 -12.82 -7.32
N SER A 223 5.46 -11.83 -6.91
CA SER A 223 6.93 -11.93 -6.84
C SER A 223 7.39 -13.06 -5.91
N LYS A 224 6.70 -13.27 -4.78
CA LYS A 224 7.05 -14.30 -3.79
C LYS A 224 6.60 -15.71 -4.20
N SER A 225 5.42 -15.81 -4.81
CA SER A 225 4.77 -17.06 -5.20
C SER A 225 4.19 -16.94 -6.61
N PRO A 226 4.98 -17.07 -7.68
CA PRO A 226 4.50 -16.88 -9.05
C PRO A 226 3.60 -18.02 -9.56
N ARG A 227 3.59 -19.18 -8.88
CA ARG A 227 2.75 -20.32 -9.26
C ARG A 227 1.31 -20.10 -8.79
N VAL A 228 0.34 -20.27 -9.68
CA VAL A 228 -1.08 -19.94 -9.44
C VAL A 228 -1.64 -20.49 -8.13
N ALA A 229 -1.40 -21.76 -7.79
CA ALA A 229 -1.89 -22.35 -6.54
C ALA A 229 -1.31 -21.66 -5.29
N GLN A 230 0.03 -21.49 -5.26
CA GLN A 230 0.74 -20.85 -4.16
C GLN A 230 0.43 -19.35 -4.06
N TYR A 231 0.24 -18.70 -5.21
CA TYR A 231 -0.23 -17.31 -5.32
C TYR A 231 -1.60 -17.15 -4.65
N GLN A 232 -2.58 -17.96 -5.04
CA GLN A 232 -3.94 -17.90 -4.49
C GLN A 232 -3.97 -18.20 -2.99
N GLU A 233 -3.20 -19.18 -2.53
CA GLU A 233 -3.05 -19.47 -1.09
C GLU A 233 -2.45 -18.28 -0.33
N LEU A 234 -1.40 -17.65 -0.87
CA LEU A 234 -0.76 -16.50 -0.22
C LEU A 234 -1.66 -15.26 -0.23
N ILE A 235 -2.42 -15.01 -1.30
CA ILE A 235 -3.44 -13.94 -1.33
C ILE A 235 -4.48 -14.15 -0.22
N LYS A 236 -5.03 -15.36 -0.09
CA LYS A 236 -5.99 -15.68 0.98
C LYS A 236 -5.39 -15.44 2.35
N ALA A 237 -4.16 -15.86 2.57
CA ALA A 237 -3.48 -15.65 3.85
C ALA A 237 -3.21 -14.17 4.16
N VAL A 238 -2.88 -13.35 3.15
CA VAL A 238 -2.76 -11.90 3.32
C VAL A 238 -4.11 -11.28 3.71
N ILE A 239 -5.20 -11.67 3.04
CA ILE A 239 -6.56 -11.20 3.35
C ILE A 239 -6.96 -11.61 4.79
N GLU A 240 -6.76 -12.87 5.16
CA GLU A 240 -7.03 -13.38 6.51
C GLU A 240 -6.21 -12.62 7.55
N ARG A 241 -4.94 -12.33 7.25
CA ARG A 241 -4.06 -11.58 8.15
C ARG A 241 -4.53 -10.15 8.35
N LEU A 242 -4.96 -9.48 7.29
CA LEU A 242 -5.55 -8.14 7.37
C LEU A 242 -6.82 -8.13 8.23
N GLY A 243 -7.63 -9.20 8.17
CA GLY A 243 -8.81 -9.36 9.02
C GLY A 243 -8.49 -9.66 10.49
N GLN A 244 -7.46 -10.48 10.75
CA GLN A 244 -7.06 -10.86 12.12
C GLN A 244 -6.30 -9.76 12.86
N ALA A 245 -5.55 -8.93 12.14
CA ALA A 245 -4.67 -7.91 12.70
C ALA A 245 -4.90 -6.57 11.97
N PRO A 246 -6.03 -5.89 12.21
CA PRO A 246 -6.39 -4.67 11.48
C PRO A 246 -5.37 -3.53 11.66
N GLU A 247 -4.63 -3.50 12.77
CA GLU A 247 -3.54 -2.53 12.94
C GLU A 247 -2.41 -2.67 11.90
N GLN A 248 -2.19 -3.87 11.35
CA GLN A 248 -1.19 -4.08 10.29
C GLN A 248 -1.65 -3.43 8.98
N GLY A 249 -2.95 -3.52 8.66
CA GLY A 249 -3.55 -2.83 7.52
C GLY A 249 -3.36 -1.31 7.61
N LEU A 250 -3.60 -0.72 8.79
CA LEU A 250 -3.34 0.71 8.99
C LEU A 250 -1.87 1.08 8.87
N ARG A 251 -0.96 0.31 9.49
CA ARG A 251 0.49 0.58 9.39
C ARG A 251 0.98 0.51 7.95
N PHE A 252 0.45 -0.42 7.17
CA PHE A 252 0.74 -0.54 5.74
C PHE A 252 0.23 0.67 4.97
N LEU A 253 -1.03 1.06 5.16
CA LEU A 253 -1.61 2.23 4.49
C LEU A 253 -0.94 3.56 4.88
N ASP A 254 -0.39 3.65 6.09
CA ASP A 254 0.38 4.80 6.56
C ASP A 254 1.84 4.81 6.03
N GLY A 255 2.26 3.74 5.35
CA GLY A 255 3.62 3.55 4.85
C GLY A 255 4.65 3.27 5.94
N ALA A 256 4.20 2.94 7.17
CA ALA A 256 5.05 2.47 8.26
C ALA A 256 5.49 1.01 8.05
N GLU A 257 4.76 0.27 7.22
CA GLU A 257 5.07 -1.08 6.80
C GLU A 257 5.07 -1.17 5.27
N THR A 258 6.05 -1.87 4.70
CA THR A 258 6.14 -2.11 3.25
C THR A 258 5.30 -3.33 2.85
N SER A 259 4.80 -3.36 1.61
CA SER A 259 4.06 -4.52 1.04
C SER A 259 4.83 -5.83 1.19
N LEU A 260 6.13 -5.84 0.86
CA LEU A 260 6.99 -7.00 0.97
C LEU A 260 7.07 -7.56 2.41
N ALA A 261 7.15 -6.68 3.41
CA ALA A 261 7.22 -7.09 4.81
C ALA A 261 5.92 -7.75 5.29
N LEU A 262 4.77 -7.19 4.87
CA LEU A 262 3.45 -7.74 5.19
C LEU A 262 3.26 -9.12 4.55
N VAL A 263 3.58 -9.23 3.25
CA VAL A 263 3.52 -10.49 2.49
C VAL A 263 4.47 -11.54 3.06
N THR A 264 5.69 -11.15 3.43
CA THR A 264 6.66 -12.09 4.02
C THR A 264 6.15 -12.65 5.34
N ARG A 265 5.50 -11.83 6.17
CA ARG A 265 4.88 -12.30 7.42
C ARG A 265 3.73 -13.25 7.17
N ALA A 266 2.84 -12.93 6.23
CA ALA A 266 1.75 -13.82 5.84
C ALA A 266 2.28 -15.16 5.32
N HIS A 267 3.33 -15.12 4.48
CA HIS A 267 3.98 -16.32 3.96
C HIS A 267 4.59 -17.20 5.06
N ASN A 268 5.34 -16.60 6.00
CA ASN A 268 5.93 -17.32 7.12
C ASN A 268 4.87 -17.97 8.01
N PHE A 269 3.74 -17.30 8.20
CA PHE A 269 2.60 -17.84 8.93
C PHE A 269 1.98 -19.06 8.22
N CYS A 270 1.79 -19.01 6.90
CA CYS A 270 1.35 -20.17 6.12
C CYS A 270 2.30 -21.35 6.25
N GLN A 271 3.61 -21.10 6.11
CA GLN A 271 4.61 -22.17 6.24
C GLN A 271 4.58 -22.80 7.64
N ALA A 272 4.45 -21.99 8.69
CA ALA A 272 4.34 -22.49 10.05
C ALA A 272 3.11 -23.38 10.25
N GLN A 273 1.95 -23.01 9.69
CA GLN A 273 0.73 -23.83 9.77
C GLN A 273 0.85 -25.15 9.00
N LEU A 274 1.46 -25.12 7.81
CA LEU A 274 1.71 -26.32 7.02
C LEU A 274 2.63 -27.29 7.76
N ASN A 275 3.70 -26.78 8.36
CA ASN A 275 4.63 -27.58 9.16
C ASN A 275 3.95 -28.18 10.39
N ALA A 276 3.15 -27.39 11.12
CA ALA A 276 2.38 -27.87 12.27
C ALA A 276 1.39 -29.00 11.90
N SER A 277 0.75 -28.89 10.74
CA SER A 277 -0.19 -29.91 10.23
C SER A 277 0.51 -31.21 9.85
N ARG A 278 1.74 -31.12 9.30
CA ARG A 278 2.56 -32.30 8.98
C ARG A 278 2.98 -33.06 10.24
N VAL A 279 3.44 -32.35 11.26
CA VAL A 279 3.84 -32.95 12.55
C VAL A 279 2.66 -33.65 13.22
N LYS A 280 1.45 -33.08 13.17
CA LYS A 280 0.24 -33.72 13.72
C LYS A 280 -0.08 -35.03 13.00
N ARG A 281 0.07 -35.11 11.68
CA ARG A 281 -0.19 -36.34 10.91
C ARG A 281 0.82 -37.45 11.22
N GLN A 282 2.09 -37.09 11.46
CA GLN A 282 3.13 -38.05 11.83
C GLN A 282 2.97 -38.63 13.23
N LYS A 283 2.28 -37.94 14.15
CA LYS A 283 2.04 -38.43 15.53
C LYS A 283 0.83 -39.36 15.65
N VAL A 284 0.01 -39.45 14.60
CA VAL A 284 -1.22 -40.29 14.58
C VAL A 284 -0.98 -41.60 13.83
N SER A 285 0.16 -41.74 13.15
CA SER A 285 0.65 -42.98 12.56
C SER A 285 1.65 -43.66 13.47
#